data_AF-A0A6A7KZ97-F1
#
_entry.id   AF-A0A6A7KZ97-F1
#
_cell.length_a   1.000
_cell.length_b   1.000
_cell.length_c   1.000
_cell.angle_alpha   90.00
_cell.angle_beta   90.00
_cell.angle_gamma   90.00
#
_symmetry.space_group_name_H-M   'P 1'
#
loop_
_entity.id
_entity.type
_entity.pdbx_description
1 polymer ?
#
loop_
_entity_poly.entity_id
_entity_poly.type
_entity_poly.pdbx_seq_one_letter_code
_entity_poly.pdbx_strand_id
1 'polypeptide(L)'
;MAAVSGKRARRYLQRQHLLDLGPEALAYLTELTHRRPQTWIHDVERLHALLQTHGDAALRTAFAWGLAAQAIGAEYIAENLGATVPALPFDAPTRPSTAARWRRVGGRS
;
A
#
# COMPACT_ATOMS: atom_id res chain seq x y z
N MET A 1 5.80 18.53 20.58
CA MET A 1 4.95 17.91 19.54
C MET A 1 5.50 18.23 18.14
N ALA A 2 6.66 17.66 17.76
CA ALA A 2 7.32 17.99 16.47
C ALA A 2 7.40 16.81 15.48
N ALA A 3 7.51 15.56 15.96
CA ALA A 3 7.72 14.40 15.10
C ALA A 3 6.48 13.94 14.30
N VAL A 4 5.26 14.20 14.80
CA VAL A 4 4.01 13.77 14.13
C VAL A 4 3.66 14.66 12.93
N SER A 5 4.08 15.93 12.95
CA SER A 5 3.84 16.89 11.86
C SER A 5 4.52 16.43 10.56
N GLY A 6 5.77 15.95 10.65
CA GLY A 6 6.53 15.48 9.49
C GLY A 6 5.92 14.24 8.82
N LYS A 7 5.40 13.28 9.60
CA LYS A 7 4.81 12.04 9.04
C LYS A 7 3.54 12.34 8.25
N ARG A 8 2.67 13.23 8.75
CA ARG A 8 1.45 13.63 8.04
C ARG A 8 1.77 14.45 6.79
N ALA A 9 2.65 15.45 6.90
CA ALA A 9 3.07 16.26 5.76
C ALA A 9 3.65 15.42 4.62
N ARG A 10 4.51 14.44 4.95
CA ARG A 10 5.06 13.50 3.98
C ARG A 10 3.97 12.71 3.25
N ARG A 11 2.99 12.15 3.97
CA ARG A 11 1.91 11.37 3.35
C ARG A 11 1.04 12.20 2.42
N TYR A 12 0.79 13.45 2.77
CA TYR A 12 0.06 14.36 1.87
C TYR A 12 0.85 14.68 0.61
N LEU A 13 2.17 14.89 0.72
CA LEU A 13 3.03 15.04 -0.45
C LEU A 13 3.05 13.79 -1.33
N GLN A 14 3.17 12.60 -0.73
CA GLN A 14 3.13 11.33 -1.46
C GLN A 14 1.81 11.13 -2.19
N ARG A 15 0.69 11.46 -1.54
CA ARG A 15 -0.63 11.46 -2.19
C ARG A 15 -0.68 12.45 -3.34
N GLN A 16 -0.10 13.64 -3.19
CA GLN A 16 -0.09 14.64 -4.26
C GLN A 16 0.68 14.14 -5.49
N HIS A 17 1.86 13.54 -5.30
CA HIS A 17 2.62 12.96 -6.41
C HIS A 17 1.84 11.88 -7.18
N LEU A 18 1.02 11.08 -6.47
CA LEU A 18 0.14 10.11 -7.12
C LEU A 18 -0.99 10.81 -7.88
N LEU A 19 -1.58 11.87 -7.34
CA LEU A 19 -2.63 12.64 -8.02
C LEU A 19 -2.12 13.36 -9.27
N ASP A 20 -0.87 13.79 -9.27
CA ASP A 20 -0.22 14.45 -10.41
C ASP A 20 -0.06 13.50 -11.63
N LEU A 21 -0.31 12.20 -11.44
CA LEU A 21 -0.38 11.23 -12.53
C LEU A 21 -1.64 11.37 -13.40
N GLY A 22 -2.65 12.10 -12.94
CA GLY A 22 -3.82 12.44 -13.75
C GLY A 22 -5.12 11.77 -13.32
N PRO A 23 -6.14 11.80 -14.19
CA PRO A 23 -7.53 11.50 -13.80
C PRO A 23 -7.74 10.06 -13.33
N GLU A 24 -7.04 9.09 -13.90
CA GLU A 24 -7.11 7.68 -13.50
C GLU A 24 -6.59 7.49 -12.07
N ALA A 25 -5.52 8.20 -11.70
CA ALA A 25 -4.99 8.15 -10.35
C ALA A 25 -5.94 8.81 -9.34
N LEU A 26 -6.56 9.94 -9.70
CA LEU A 26 -7.59 10.58 -8.87
C LEU A 26 -8.78 9.64 -8.64
N ALA A 27 -9.30 9.02 -9.69
CA ALA A 27 -10.42 8.10 -9.59
C ALA A 27 -10.04 6.87 -8.75
N TYR A 28 -8.87 6.28 -8.98
CA TYR A 28 -8.40 5.13 -8.22
C TYR A 28 -8.23 5.45 -6.74
N LEU A 29 -7.61 6.60 -6.41
CA LEU A 29 -7.43 7.01 -5.01
C LEU A 29 -8.74 7.37 -4.32
N THR A 30 -9.72 7.90 -5.05
CA THR A 30 -11.08 8.13 -4.52
C THR A 30 -11.71 6.80 -4.11
N GLU A 31 -11.73 5.81 -5.01
CA GLU A 31 -12.23 4.46 -4.71
C GLU A 31 -11.49 3.81 -3.55
N LEU A 32 -10.16 3.96 -3.51
CA LEU A 32 -9.33 3.44 -2.43
C LEU A 32 -9.75 4.02 -1.07
N THR A 33 -9.97 5.34 -0.99
CA THR A 33 -10.41 5.99 0.26
C THR A 33 -11.79 5.54 0.72
N HIS A 34 -12.71 5.28 -0.22
CA HIS A 34 -14.06 4.80 0.10
C HIS A 34 -14.08 3.34 0.53
N ARG A 35 -13.32 2.47 -0.15
CA ARG A 35 -13.34 1.02 0.11
C ARG A 35 -12.47 0.61 1.29
N ARG A 36 -11.43 1.39 1.59
CA ARG A 36 -10.42 1.06 2.61
C ARG A 36 -10.19 2.21 3.59
N PRO A 37 -11.23 2.69 4.29
CA PRO A 37 -11.12 3.88 5.15
C PRO A 37 -10.08 3.73 6.28
N GLN A 38 -9.79 2.50 6.71
CA GLN A 38 -8.81 2.23 7.76
C GLN A 38 -7.36 2.12 7.25
N THR A 39 -7.14 1.71 5.99
CA THR A 39 -5.81 1.36 5.48
C THR A 39 -5.33 2.20 4.30
N TRP A 40 -6.19 3.05 3.70
CA TRP A 40 -5.86 3.80 2.48
C TRP A 40 -4.55 4.60 2.59
N ILE A 41 -4.21 5.09 3.78
CA ILE A 41 -2.99 5.86 4.00
C ILE A 41 -1.72 5.01 3.82
N HIS A 42 -1.79 3.74 4.20
CA HIS A 42 -0.72 2.76 3.99
C HIS A 42 -0.64 2.37 2.51
N ASP A 43 -1.78 2.25 1.85
CA ASP A 43 -1.83 1.98 0.42
C ASP A 43 -1.22 3.15 -0.38
N VAL A 44 -1.43 4.40 0.02
CA VAL A 44 -0.75 5.58 -0.57
C VAL A 44 0.77 5.48 -0.43
N GLU A 45 1.29 5.08 0.74
CA GLU A 45 2.74 4.91 0.93
C GLU A 45 3.32 3.84 -0.01
N ARG A 46 2.62 2.72 -0.18
CA ARG A 46 3.03 1.63 -1.07
C ARG A 46 2.93 1.99 -2.54
N LEU A 47 1.84 2.63 -2.95
CA LEU A 47 1.65 3.12 -4.32
C LEU A 47 2.72 4.16 -4.67
N HIS A 48 3.09 5.04 -3.72
CA HIS A 48 4.18 5.98 -3.92
C HIS A 48 5.53 5.26 -4.04
N ALA A 49 5.78 4.19 -3.28
CA ALA A 49 6.97 3.36 -3.47
C ALA A 49 7.01 2.69 -4.86
N LEU A 50 5.87 2.17 -5.33
CA LEU A 50 5.76 1.62 -6.69
C LEU A 50 5.98 2.70 -7.76
N LEU A 51 5.49 3.94 -7.54
CA LEU A 51 5.75 5.07 -8.41
C LEU A 51 7.25 5.33 -8.57
N GLN A 52 8.00 5.36 -7.46
CA GLN A 52 9.45 5.62 -7.52
C GLN A 52 10.22 4.54 -8.27
N THR A 53 9.73 3.29 -8.24
CA THR A 53 10.41 2.15 -8.88
C THR A 53 10.04 1.98 -10.35
N HIS A 54 8.76 2.12 -10.70
CA HIS A 54 8.24 1.79 -12.04
C HIS A 54 7.95 3.03 -12.90
N GLY A 55 7.90 4.21 -12.29
CA GLY A 55 7.66 5.48 -12.96
C GLY A 55 6.19 5.72 -13.34
N ASP A 56 5.94 6.94 -13.80
CA ASP A 56 4.61 7.50 -14.00
C ASP A 56 3.77 6.72 -15.01
N ALA A 57 4.34 6.38 -16.16
CA ALA A 57 3.61 5.73 -17.26
C ALA A 57 3.07 4.35 -16.84
N ALA A 58 3.92 3.54 -16.20
CA ALA A 58 3.53 2.21 -15.73
C ALA A 58 2.43 2.30 -14.67
N LEU A 59 2.55 3.25 -13.73
CA LEU A 59 1.57 3.39 -12.66
C LEU A 59 0.22 3.93 -13.16
N ARG A 60 0.23 4.85 -14.13
CA ARG A 60 -1.00 5.32 -14.81
C ARG A 60 -1.74 4.17 -15.48
N THR A 61 -1.03 3.33 -16.25
CA THR A 61 -1.62 2.15 -16.90
C THR A 61 -2.18 1.16 -15.87
N ALA A 62 -1.44 0.92 -14.77
CA ALA A 62 -1.90 0.04 -13.71
C ALA A 62 -3.14 0.57 -12.98
N PHE A 63 -3.25 1.89 -12.75
CA PHE A 63 -4.48 2.48 -12.19
C PHE A 63 -5.68 2.34 -13.13
N ALA A 64 -5.49 2.59 -14.43
CA ALA A 64 -6.55 2.39 -15.41
C ALA A 64 -7.05 0.94 -15.43
N TRP A 65 -6.12 -0.02 -15.43
CA TRP A 65 -6.44 -1.45 -15.30
C TRP A 65 -7.18 -1.75 -13.98
N GLY A 66 -6.68 -1.25 -12.85
CA GLY A 66 -7.26 -1.52 -11.53
C GLY A 66 -8.67 -0.94 -11.37
N LEU A 67 -8.95 0.22 -11.98
CA LEU A 67 -10.30 0.77 -12.07
C LEU A 67 -11.22 -0.13 -12.88
N ALA A 68 -10.80 -0.56 -14.07
CA ALA A 68 -11.60 -1.43 -14.93
C ALA A 68 -11.87 -2.80 -14.29
N ALA A 69 -10.87 -3.38 -13.64
CA ALA A 69 -10.96 -4.67 -12.96
C ALA A 69 -11.56 -4.59 -11.55
N GLN A 70 -11.87 -3.38 -11.05
CA GLN A 70 -12.31 -3.15 -9.67
C GLN A 70 -11.32 -3.67 -8.61
N ALA A 71 -10.04 -3.78 -8.98
CA ALA A 71 -8.93 -4.26 -8.16
C ALA A 71 -8.31 -3.08 -7.39
N ILE A 72 -8.98 -2.71 -6.30
CA ILE A 72 -8.64 -1.51 -5.50
C ILE A 72 -7.80 -1.89 -4.29
N GLY A 73 -6.52 -1.49 -4.27
CA GLY A 73 -5.51 -1.81 -3.25
C GLY A 73 -4.10 -1.78 -3.83
N ALA A 74 -3.10 -1.41 -3.03
CA ALA A 74 -1.71 -1.36 -3.49
C ALA A 74 -1.17 -2.75 -3.89
N GLU A 75 -1.73 -3.81 -3.31
CA GLU A 75 -1.38 -5.20 -3.63
C GLU A 75 -1.69 -5.58 -5.07
N TYR A 76 -2.83 -5.13 -5.61
CA TYR A 76 -3.23 -5.45 -6.98
C TYR A 76 -2.39 -4.70 -8.00
N ILE A 77 -2.02 -3.45 -7.69
CA ILE A 77 -1.14 -2.66 -8.54
C ILE A 77 0.27 -3.27 -8.56
N ALA A 78 0.78 -3.73 -7.42
CA ALA A 78 2.05 -4.44 -7.36
C ALA A 78 2.02 -5.72 -8.22
N GLU A 79 0.97 -6.54 -8.08
CA GLU A 79 0.79 -7.76 -8.87
C GLU A 79 0.73 -7.47 -10.37
N ASN A 80 -0.04 -6.45 -10.79
CA ASN A 80 -0.14 -6.03 -12.19
C ASN A 80 1.21 -5.59 -12.78
N LEU A 81 2.06 -4.96 -11.97
CA LEU A 81 3.41 -4.55 -12.35
C LEU A 81 4.45 -5.68 -12.27
N GLY A 82 4.04 -6.90 -11.88
CA GLY A 82 4.96 -8.03 -11.66
C GLY A 82 5.90 -7.82 -10.46
N ALA A 83 5.48 -6.99 -9.49
CA ALA A 83 6.25 -6.62 -8.32
C ALA A 83 5.66 -7.26 -7.04
N THR A 84 6.48 -7.33 -6.00
CA THR A 84 6.00 -7.62 -4.65
C THR A 84 5.44 -6.35 -4.00
N VAL A 85 4.46 -6.52 -3.11
CA VAL A 85 3.91 -5.37 -2.37
C VAL A 85 5.01 -4.76 -1.50
N PRO A 86 5.33 -3.47 -1.64
CA PRO A 86 6.37 -2.86 -0.83
C PRO A 86 6.05 -2.96 0.66
N ALA A 87 7.04 -3.36 1.46
CA ALA A 87 6.95 -3.23 2.90
C ALA A 87 6.83 -1.74 3.26
N LEU A 88 5.94 -1.42 4.19
CA LEU A 88 5.81 -0.05 4.65
C LEU A 88 7.10 0.36 5.37
N PRO A 89 7.73 1.48 4.98
CA PRO A 89 9.02 1.87 5.55
C PRO A 89 8.97 2.18 7.06
N PHE A 90 7.79 2.26 7.67
CA PHE A 90 7.61 2.57 9.10
C PHE A 90 6.78 1.55 9.90
N ASP A 91 6.38 0.43 9.31
CA ASP A 91 5.84 -0.73 10.06
C ASP A 91 6.92 -1.81 10.19
N ALA A 92 8.13 -1.41 10.61
CA ALA A 92 9.07 -2.40 11.15
C ALA A 92 8.39 -3.02 12.38
N PRO A 93 8.16 -4.34 12.43
CA PRO A 93 7.59 -4.96 13.61
C PRO A 93 8.65 -4.91 14.72
N THR A 94 8.50 -4.00 15.68
CA THR A 94 9.00 -4.27 17.04
C THR A 94 8.11 -5.33 17.67
N ARG A 95 8.24 -6.57 17.19
CA ARG A 95 7.87 -7.77 17.95
C ARG A 95 8.84 -8.89 17.55
N PRO A 96 9.70 -9.37 18.45
CA PRO A 96 10.31 -10.67 18.24
C PRO A 96 9.18 -11.70 18.15
N SER A 97 9.18 -12.46 17.06
CA SER A 97 8.28 -13.58 16.85
C SER A 97 8.53 -14.64 17.93
N THR A 98 7.82 -14.56 19.05
CA THR A 98 7.61 -15.72 19.92
C THR A 98 6.54 -16.61 19.30
N ALA A 99 6.89 -17.27 18.20
CA ALA A 99 6.13 -18.38 17.65
C ALA A 99 6.95 -19.67 17.82
N ALA A 100 7.14 -20.08 19.08
CA ALA A 100 7.64 -21.40 19.45
C ALA A 100 6.96 -21.90 20.73
N ARG A 101 5.63 -22.06 20.66
CA ARG A 101 4.80 -22.87 21.56
C ARG A 101 3.49 -22.95 20.80
N TRP A 102 3.06 -24.09 20.26
CA TRP A 102 2.67 -25.29 20.99
C TRP A 102 2.89 -26.53 20.12
N ARG A 103 3.66 -27.50 20.62
CA ARG A 103 3.53 -28.89 20.15
C ARG A 103 2.28 -29.46 20.80
N ARG A 104 1.38 -29.91 19.94
CA ARG A 104 0.22 -30.75 20.23
C ARG A 104 0.65 -31.95 21.09
N VAL A 105 0.19 -32.00 22.33
CA VAL A 105 0.11 -33.26 23.08
C VAL A 105 -1.04 -34.06 22.46
N GLY A 106 -0.69 -35.14 21.76
CA GLY A 106 -1.61 -36.15 21.30
C GLY A 106 -0.90 -37.50 21.36
N GLY A 107 -1.34 -38.36 22.26
CA GLY A 107 -0.86 -39.74 22.33
C GLY A 107 -0.83 -40.28 23.76
N ARG A 108 -1.90 -40.96 24.16
CA ARG A 108 -1.77 -42.17 24.97
C ARG A 108 -2.92 -43.11 24.64
N SER A 109 -2.50 -44.30 24.24
CA SER A 109 -3.26 -45.54 24.06
C SER A 109 -3.96 -45.98 25.33
#